data_AF-A0A535BVB5-F1
#
_entry.id   AF-A0A535BVB5-F1
#
_cell.length_a   1.000
_cell.length_b   1.000
_cell.length_c   1.000
_cell.angle_alpha   90.00
_cell.angle_beta   90.00
_cell.angle_gamma   90.00
#
_symmetry.space_group_name_H-M   'P 1'
#
loop_
_entity.id
_entity.type
_entity.pdbx_description
1 polymer ?
#
loop_
_entity_poly.entity_id
_entity_poly.type
_entity_poly.pdbx_seq_one_letter_code
_entity_poly.pdbx_strand_id
1 'polypeptide(L)'
;MPIDRQTVVHVADLARIALTDEEVERFTGQLSVVLDAVARLGEVDTSTIAPTASVLPLQDVQREDEPRPGLTTDQALANAPRGGRDGEFFRVQEVLEER
;
A
#
# COMPACT_ATOMS: atom_id res chain seq x y z
N MET A 1 5.02 -16.80 16.15
CA MET A 1 6.39 -16.74 15.55
C MET A 1 6.89 -15.33 15.76
N PRO A 2 7.97 -15.10 16.53
CA PRO A 2 8.39 -13.75 16.84
C PRO A 2 8.91 -13.06 15.58
N ILE A 3 8.32 -11.90 15.26
CA ILE A 3 8.86 -10.99 14.25
C ILE A 3 10.00 -10.21 14.88
N ASP A 4 11.09 -9.99 14.14
CA ASP A 4 12.24 -9.22 14.63
C ASP A 4 12.21 -7.78 14.15
N ARG A 5 13.05 -6.96 14.78
CA ARG A 5 13.25 -5.55 14.45
C ARG A 5 13.56 -5.33 12.97
N GLN A 6 14.42 -6.17 12.39
CA GLN A 6 14.84 -6.05 11.00
C GLN A 6 13.66 -6.22 10.04
N THR A 7 12.76 -7.17 10.33
CA THR A 7 11.56 -7.40 9.55
C THR A 7 10.61 -6.22 9.63
N VAL A 8 10.44 -5.61 10.81
CA VAL A 8 9.60 -4.40 10.97
C VAL A 8 10.14 -3.25 10.13
N VAL A 9 11.46 -3.00 10.18
CA VAL A 9 12.10 -1.95 9.38
C VAL A 9 11.95 -2.24 7.89
N HIS A 10 12.13 -3.49 7.46
CA HIS A 10 11.99 -3.87 6.06
C HIS A 10 10.56 -3.65 5.53
N VAL A 11 9.55 -4.06 6.29
CA VAL A 11 8.14 -3.85 5.90
C VAL A 11 7.77 -2.37 5.89
N ALA A 12 8.31 -1.59 6.82
CA ALA A 12 8.11 -0.14 6.86
C ALA A 12 8.68 0.56 5.61
N ASP A 13 9.86 0.13 5.14
CA ASP A 13 10.44 0.63 3.89
C ASP A 13 9.59 0.26 2.65
N LEU A 14 9.12 -0.98 2.56
CA LEU A 14 8.19 -1.41 1.50
C LEU A 14 6.91 -0.56 1.49
N ALA A 15 6.43 -0.16 2.66
CA ALA A 15 5.25 0.68 2.81
C ALA A 15 5.53 2.20 2.71
N ARG A 16 6.81 2.61 2.54
CA ARG A 16 7.26 4.02 2.56
C ARG A 16 6.87 4.77 3.83
N ILE A 17 6.96 4.09 4.98
CA ILE A 17 6.70 4.65 6.31
C ILE A 17 8.03 4.81 7.05
N ALA A 18 8.41 6.06 7.34
CA ALA A 18 9.55 6.35 8.21
C ALA A 18 9.14 6.12 9.67
N LEU A 19 9.82 5.19 10.34
CA LEU A 19 9.60 4.87 11.75
C LEU A 19 10.77 5.35 12.60
N THR A 20 10.47 5.84 13.80
CA THR A 20 11.46 6.07 14.85
C THR A 20 11.87 4.77 15.52
N ASP A 21 13.03 4.75 16.18
CA ASP A 21 13.51 3.55 16.88
C ASP A 21 12.53 3.06 17.96
N GLU A 22 11.88 4.00 18.67
CA GLU A 22 10.84 3.72 19.67
C GLU A 22 9.59 3.08 19.04
N GLU A 23 9.16 3.55 17.87
CA GLU A 23 8.05 2.95 17.13
C GLU A 23 8.40 1.56 16.62
N VAL A 24 9.64 1.34 16.19
CA VAL A 24 10.11 0.03 15.74
C VAL A 24 10.06 -0.99 16.89
N GLU A 25 10.54 -0.63 18.08
CA GLU A 25 10.47 -1.50 19.27
C GLU A 25 9.01 -1.81 19.64
N ARG A 26 8.17 -0.78 19.69
CA ARG A 26 6.75 -0.93 19.97
C ARG A 26 6.05 -1.83 18.95
N PHE A 27 6.27 -1.60 17.65
CA PHE A 27 5.61 -2.36 16.59
C PHE A 27 6.12 -3.79 16.49
N THR A 28 7.37 -4.06 16.86
CA THR A 28 7.87 -5.44 16.96
C THR A 28 7.00 -6.27 17.92
N GLY A 29 6.67 -5.71 19.10
CA GLY A 29 5.79 -6.38 20.06
C GLY A 29 4.33 -6.46 19.57
N GLN A 30 3.78 -5.36 19.06
CA GLN A 30 2.38 -5.31 18.62
C GLN A 30 2.11 -6.23 17.41
N LEU A 31 3.00 -6.25 16.43
CA LEU A 31 2.87 -7.12 15.26
C LEU A 31 3.05 -8.59 15.62
N SER A 32 3.91 -8.93 16.58
CA SER A 32 4.01 -10.31 17.10
C SER A 32 2.66 -10.82 17.61
N VAL A 33 1.95 -10.01 18.41
CA VAL A 33 0.62 -10.37 18.93
C VAL A 33 -0.40 -10.55 17.80
N VAL A 34 -0.40 -9.66 16.80
CA VAL A 34 -1.31 -9.76 15.65
C VAL A 34 -1.03 -11.02 14.83
N LEU A 35 0.24 -11.33 14.55
CA LEU A 35 0.63 -12.52 13.80
C LEU A 35 0.29 -13.80 14.53
N ASP A 36 0.46 -13.85 15.85
CA ASP A 36 0.05 -14.99 16.67
C ASP A 36 -1.48 -15.18 16.65
N ALA A 37 -2.26 -14.09 16.61
CA ALA A 37 -3.71 -14.18 16.44
C ALA A 37 -4.10 -14.70 15.04
N VAL A 38 -3.41 -14.27 13.98
CA VAL A 38 -3.63 -14.72 12.59
C VAL A 38 -3.21 -16.18 12.41
N ALA A 39 -2.18 -16.65 13.11
CA ALA A 39 -1.70 -18.04 13.03
C ALA A 39 -2.78 -19.07 13.36
N ARG A 40 -3.79 -18.69 14.17
CA ARG A 40 -4.96 -19.54 14.48
C ARG A 40 -5.77 -19.92 13.25
N LEU A 41 -5.74 -19.12 12.18
CA LEU A 41 -6.42 -19.44 10.93
C LEU A 41 -5.82 -20.67 10.23
N GLY A 42 -4.56 -21.02 10.53
CA GLY A 42 -3.90 -22.21 10.00
C GLY A 42 -4.42 -23.54 10.59
N GLU A 43 -5.26 -23.50 11.62
CA GLU A 43 -5.91 -24.69 12.19
C GLU A 43 -7.03 -25.25 11.29
N VAL A 44 -7.50 -24.45 10.33
CA VAL A 44 -8.60 -24.83 9.42
C VAL A 44 -8.02 -25.36 8.11
N ASP A 45 -8.41 -26.58 7.72
CA ASP A 45 -8.03 -27.17 6.43
C ASP A 45 -8.75 -26.47 5.28
N THR A 46 -7.98 -25.83 4.41
CA THR A 46 -8.47 -25.13 3.21
C THR A 46 -8.00 -25.78 1.91
N SER A 47 -7.40 -26.97 1.96
CA SER A 47 -6.78 -27.65 0.81
C SER A 47 -7.75 -27.97 -0.35
N THR A 48 -9.04 -28.03 -0.06
CA THR A 48 -10.10 -28.40 -1.03
C THR A 48 -10.92 -27.21 -1.53
N ILE A 49 -10.68 -26.00 -1.01
CA ILE A 49 -11.44 -24.80 -1.37
C ILE A 49 -10.56 -23.78 -2.10
N ALA A 50 -11.12 -23.16 -3.14
CA ALA A 50 -10.45 -22.09 -3.85
C ALA A 50 -10.47 -20.78 -3.03
N PRO A 51 -9.45 -19.90 -3.16
CA PRO A 51 -9.47 -18.59 -2.53
C PRO A 51 -10.62 -17.71 -3.05
N THR A 52 -11.24 -16.94 -2.16
CA THR A 52 -12.31 -15.99 -2.51
C THR A 52 -11.76 -14.57 -2.61
N ALA A 53 -11.55 -14.07 -3.84
CA ALA A 53 -11.06 -12.70 -4.09
C ALA A 53 -12.17 -11.64 -4.11
N SER A 54 -13.39 -12.02 -4.53
CA SER A 54 -14.58 -11.17 -4.56
C SER A 54 -15.77 -11.99 -4.07
N VAL A 55 -16.67 -11.35 -3.33
CA VAL A 55 -17.94 -11.96 -2.90
C VAL A 55 -18.98 -11.99 -4.03
N LEU A 56 -18.80 -11.15 -5.05
CA LEU A 56 -19.64 -11.12 -6.23
C LEU A 56 -19.06 -12.04 -7.32
N PRO A 57 -19.92 -12.68 -8.14
CA PRO A 57 -19.46 -13.43 -9.30
C PRO A 57 -18.56 -12.58 -10.18
N LEU A 58 -17.44 -13.16 -10.62
CA LEU A 58 -16.56 -12.51 -11.59
C LEU A 58 -17.31 -12.36 -12.91
N GLN A 59 -17.26 -11.16 -13.46
CA GLN A 59 -17.79 -10.82 -14.77
C GLN A 59 -16.78 -9.94 -15.47
N ASP A 60 -16.61 -10.16 -16.77
CA ASP A 60 -15.73 -9.34 -17.60
C ASP A 60 -16.39 -7.99 -17.84
N VAL A 61 -16.12 -7.03 -16.95
CA VAL A 61 -16.60 -5.65 -17.09
C VAL A 61 -15.64 -4.89 -17.99
N GLN A 62 -15.99 -4.78 -19.26
CA GLN A 62 -15.25 -4.01 -20.25
C GLN A 62 -15.84 -2.61 -20.41
N ARG A 63 -14.99 -1.68 -20.86
CA ARG A 63 -15.38 -0.33 -21.26
C ARG A 63 -15.10 -0.20 -22.75
N GLU A 64 -16.05 0.37 -23.50
CA GLU A 64 -15.84 0.74 -24.90
C GLU A 64 -14.62 1.63 -25.09
N ASP A 65 -13.90 1.44 -26.19
CA ASP A 65 -12.69 2.19 -26.50
C ASP A 65 -13.01 3.56 -27.14
N GLU A 66 -13.72 4.39 -26.38
CA GLU A 66 -14.10 5.73 -26.79
C GLU A 66 -13.40 6.79 -25.91
N PRO A 67 -12.94 7.91 -26.50
CA PRO A 67 -12.38 9.02 -25.76
C PRO A 67 -13.48 9.70 -24.93
N ARG A 68 -13.14 10.06 -23.69
CA ARG A 68 -14.01 10.83 -22.79
C ARG A 68 -13.30 12.10 -22.34
N PRO A 69 -14.03 13.21 -22.10
CA PRO A 69 -13.42 14.43 -21.56
C PRO A 69 -12.68 14.12 -20.25
N GLY A 70 -11.39 14.45 -20.20
CA GLY A 70 -10.59 14.37 -18.99
C GLY A 70 -10.83 15.56 -18.05
N LEU A 71 -10.18 15.54 -16.90
CA LEU A 71 -10.10 16.71 -16.03
C LEU A 71 -9.33 17.83 -16.74
N THR A 72 -9.68 19.09 -16.48
CA THR A 72 -8.83 20.22 -16.87
C THR A 72 -7.54 20.19 -16.04
N THR A 73 -6.47 20.82 -16.56
CA THR A 73 -5.20 20.95 -15.83
C THR A 73 -5.39 21.55 -14.44
N ASP A 74 -6.22 22.59 -14.32
CA ASP A 74 -6.51 23.22 -13.03
C ASP A 74 -7.29 22.29 -12.08
N GLN A 75 -8.22 21.47 -12.59
CA GLN A 75 -8.92 20.47 -11.78
C GLN A 75 -7.98 19.37 -11.28
N ALA A 76 -7.08 18.89 -12.15
CA ALA A 76 -6.11 17.85 -11.80
C ALA A 76 -5.10 18.35 -10.74
N LEU A 77 -4.69 19.62 -10.82
CA LEU A 77 -3.69 20.22 -9.93
C LEU A 77 -4.29 20.90 -8.68
N ALA A 78 -5.61 20.94 -8.55
CA ALA A 78 -6.30 21.67 -7.47
C ALA A 78 -5.85 21.24 -6.05
N ASN A 79 -5.45 19.97 -5.89
CA ASN A 79 -4.99 19.40 -4.62
C ASN A 79 -3.49 19.16 -4.56
N ALA A 80 -2.71 19.68 -5.52
CA ALA A 80 -1.26 19.60 -5.43
C ALA A 80 -0.78 20.27 -4.13
N PRO A 81 0.23 19.70 -3.42
CA PRO A 81 0.79 20.33 -2.24
C PRO A 81 1.23 21.78 -2.51
N ARG A 82 1.27 22.64 -1.47
CA ARG A 82 1.73 24.02 -1.63
C ARG A 82 3.16 24.04 -2.18
N GLY A 83 3.37 24.71 -3.31
CA GLY A 83 4.66 24.72 -4.03
C GLY A 83 4.93 23.46 -4.87
N GLY A 84 4.02 22.48 -4.86
CA GLY A 84 4.03 21.24 -5.64
C GLY A 84 3.46 21.40 -7.06
N ARG A 85 3.33 22.63 -7.55
CA ARG A 85 2.95 22.96 -8.93
C ARG A 85 4.07 23.75 -9.58
N ASP A 86 4.41 23.40 -10.82
CA ASP A 86 5.29 24.17 -11.69
C ASP A 86 4.61 24.35 -13.04
N GLY A 87 4.00 25.51 -13.29
CA GLY A 87 3.17 25.71 -14.47
C GLY A 87 2.03 24.68 -14.53
N GLU A 88 2.10 23.74 -15.48
CA GLU A 88 1.10 22.68 -15.69
C GLU A 88 1.53 21.32 -15.11
N PHE A 89 2.64 21.27 -14.36
CA PHE A 89 3.24 20.04 -13.87
C PHE A 89 3.13 19.91 -12.34
N PHE A 90 3.13 18.66 -11.86
CA PHE A 90 3.43 18.35 -10.47
C PHE A 90 4.92 18.52 -10.22
N ARG A 91 5.29 19.31 -9.23
CA ARG A 91 6.68 19.47 -8.79
C ARG A 91 6.98 18.47 -7.68
N VAL A 92 7.99 17.64 -7.89
CA VAL A 92 8.53 16.67 -6.92
C VAL A 92 10.04 16.85 -6.81
N GLN A 93 10.65 16.20 -5.81
CA GLN A 93 12.11 16.05 -5.78
C GLN A 93 12.54 15.15 -6.94
N GLU A 94 13.71 15.45 -7.52
CA GLU A 94 14.29 14.62 -8.58
C GLU A 94 14.52 13.19 -8.07
N VAL A 95 14.15 12.20 -8.88
CA VAL A 95 14.43 10.79 -8.57
C VAL A 95 15.87 10.51 -8.97
N LEU A 96 16.74 10.40 -7.98
CA LEU A 96 18.13 9.98 -8.16
C LEU A 96 18.21 8.46 -7.91
N GLU A 97 18.96 7.74 -8.72
CA GLU A 97 19.28 6.33 -8.41
C GLU A 97 20.08 6.26 -7.12
N GLU A 98 19.69 5.35 -6.20
CA GLU A 98 20.49 5.01 -5.03
C GLU A 98 21.84 4.45 -5.50
N ARG A 99 22.94 5.07 -5.06
CA ARG A 99 24.30 4.54 -5.23
C ARG A 99 24.68 3.65 -4.05
#